data_AF-A0A537F1S6-F1
#
_entry.id   AF-A0A537F1S6-F1
#
_cell.length_a   1.000
_cell.length_b   1.000
_cell.length_c   1.000
_cell.angle_alpha   90.00
_cell.angle_beta   90.00
_cell.angle_gamma   90.00
#
_symmetry.space_group_name_H-M   'P 1'
#
loop_
_entity.id
_entity.type
_entity.pdbx_description
1 polymer ?
#
loop_
_entity_poly.entity_id
_entity_poly.type
_entity_poly.pdbx_seq_one_letter_code
_entity_poly.pdbx_strand_id
1 'polypeptide(L)'
;MLCGDAASQVIPLTGAGIHTGLVAGKIAGEEAAISALKGNVSAENLQRYRDRFDKLWGDRISNSLRALDSFERFSDNELNIITGLLEGQDLVEMANGFSPTKAVGLMARHPLLAMKVAYQLLTG
;
A
#
# COMPACT_ATOMS: atom_id res chain seq x y z
N MET A 1 -22.01 0.79 -3.10
CA MET A 1 -20.64 0.47 -2.59
C MET A 1 -19.96 -0.42 -3.62
N LEU A 2 -18.66 -0.26 -3.80
CA LEU A 2 -17.82 -1.18 -4.57
C LEU A 2 -16.82 -1.82 -3.61
N CYS A 3 -16.35 -3.03 -3.89
CA CYS A 3 -15.36 -3.73 -3.07
C CYS A 3 -14.39 -4.55 -3.94
N GLY A 4 -13.23 -4.89 -3.38
CA GLY A 4 -12.19 -5.66 -4.05
C GLY A 4 -11.59 -4.90 -5.24
N ASP A 5 -11.27 -5.63 -6.31
CA ASP A 5 -10.64 -5.07 -7.51
C ASP A 5 -11.50 -3.97 -8.15
N ALA A 6 -12.83 -4.10 -8.11
CA ALA A 6 -13.75 -3.08 -8.61
C ALA A 6 -13.65 -1.75 -7.85
N ALA A 7 -13.05 -1.75 -6.65
CA ALA A 7 -12.79 -0.58 -5.83
C ALA A 7 -11.30 -0.24 -5.71
N SER A 8 -10.43 -0.86 -6.52
CA SER A 8 -8.96 -0.69 -6.45
C SER A 8 -8.36 -1.00 -5.08
N GLN A 9 -8.91 -2.00 -4.38
CA GLN A 9 -8.49 -2.38 -3.02
C GLN A 9 -7.35 -3.43 -3.01
N VAL A 10 -6.59 -3.50 -4.10
CA VAL A 10 -5.39 -4.34 -4.23
C VAL A 10 -4.22 -3.66 -3.52
N ILE A 11 -3.28 -4.45 -2.96
CA ILE A 11 -1.97 -3.95 -2.51
C ILE A 11 -1.10 -3.69 -3.76
N PRO A 12 -0.82 -2.42 -4.14
CA PRO A 12 -0.24 -2.12 -5.45
C PRO A 12 1.11 -2.79 -5.72
N LEU A 13 2.03 -2.76 -4.75
CA LEU A 13 3.40 -3.27 -4.93
C LEU A 13 3.43 -4.79 -5.19
N THR A 14 2.51 -5.53 -4.57
CA THR A 14 2.48 -7.01 -4.68
C THR A 14 1.41 -7.52 -5.63
N GLY A 15 0.46 -6.67 -6.03
CA GLY A 15 -0.74 -7.08 -6.76
C GLY A 15 -1.72 -7.93 -5.93
N ALA A 16 -1.52 -8.06 -4.61
CA ALA A 16 -2.36 -8.93 -3.79
C ALA A 16 -3.74 -8.31 -3.52
N GLY A 17 -4.80 -8.96 -4.01
CA GLY A 17 -6.20 -8.49 -3.86
C GLY A 17 -7.15 -9.45 -3.11
N ILE A 18 -6.80 -10.74 -2.97
CA ILE A 18 -7.73 -11.75 -2.43
C ILE A 18 -8.12 -11.42 -0.98
N HIS A 19 -7.13 -11.21 -0.11
CA HIS A 19 -7.39 -10.96 1.31
C HIS A 19 -8.07 -9.62 1.54
N THR A 20 -7.59 -8.55 0.90
CA THR A 20 -8.18 -7.22 1.00
C THR A 20 -9.61 -7.19 0.44
N GLY A 21 -9.86 -7.90 -0.66
CA GLY A 21 -11.19 -8.10 -1.23
C GLY A 21 -12.15 -8.86 -0.31
N LEU A 22 -11.69 -9.91 0.37
CA LEU A 22 -12.50 -10.63 1.37
C LEU A 22 -12.88 -9.73 2.55
N VAL A 23 -11.92 -8.96 3.08
CA VAL A 23 -12.18 -8.00 4.16
C VAL A 23 -13.17 -6.93 3.70
N ALA A 24 -12.98 -6.39 2.50
CA ALA A 24 -13.87 -5.41 1.91
C ALA A 24 -15.30 -5.96 1.73
N GLY A 25 -15.45 -7.16 1.18
CA GLY A 25 -16.76 -7.80 1.00
C GLY A 25 -17.48 -8.00 2.33
N LYS A 26 -16.77 -8.43 3.37
CA LYS A 26 -17.32 -8.57 4.73
C LYS A 26 -17.86 -7.24 5.27
N ILE A 27 -17.07 -6.17 5.22
CA ILE A 27 -17.48 -4.85 5.72
C ILE A 27 -18.64 -4.31 4.88
N ALA A 28 -18.60 -4.46 3.55
CA ALA A 28 -19.67 -4.02 2.66
C ALA A 28 -21.00 -4.73 2.97
N GLY A 29 -20.97 -6.05 3.18
CA GLY A 29 -22.16 -6.82 3.56
C GLY A 29 -22.75 -6.40 4.91
N GLU A 30 -21.89 -6.16 5.90
CA GLU A 30 -22.31 -5.67 7.22
C GLU A 30 -22.97 -4.27 7.13
N GLU A 31 -22.33 -3.31 6.47
CA GLU A 31 -22.88 -1.96 6.32
C GLU A 31 -24.14 -1.95 5.45
N ALA A 32 -24.22 -2.80 4.42
CA ALA A 32 -25.42 -2.96 3.61
C ALA A 32 -26.60 -3.46 4.46
N ALA A 33 -26.39 -4.51 5.27
CA ALA A 33 -27.43 -5.07 6.13
C ALA A 33 -27.92 -4.05 7.17
N ILE A 34 -26.98 -3.37 7.86
CA ILE A 34 -27.31 -2.32 8.85
C ILE A 34 -28.13 -1.20 8.21
N SER A 35 -27.71 -0.74 7.03
CA SER A 35 -28.34 0.37 6.31
C SER A 35 -29.74 0.01 5.81
N ALA A 36 -29.90 -1.20 5.27
CA ALA A 36 -31.17 -1.72 4.81
C ALA A 36 -32.18 -1.87 5.96
N LEU A 37 -31.77 -2.48 7.08
CA LEU A 37 -32.63 -2.65 8.25
C LEU A 37 -33.07 -1.32 8.89
N LYS A 38 -32.22 -0.29 8.80
CA LYS A 38 -32.53 1.07 9.27
C LYS A 38 -33.31 1.92 8.26
N GLY A 39 -33.52 1.42 7.03
CA GLY A 39 -34.16 2.17 5.95
C GLY A 39 -33.39 3.39 5.47
N ASN A 40 -32.08 3.47 5.74
CA ASN A 40 -31.23 4.59 5.31
C ASN A 40 -30.10 4.05 4.43
N VAL A 41 -30.24 4.18 3.11
CA VAL A 41 -29.27 3.74 2.11
C VAL A 41 -28.61 4.93 1.39
N SER A 42 -28.59 6.11 2.03
CA SER A 42 -27.96 7.29 1.46
C SER A 42 -26.44 7.11 1.29
N ALA A 43 -25.85 7.89 0.39
CA ALA A 43 -24.41 7.85 0.16
C ALA A 43 -23.62 8.21 1.42
N GLU A 44 -24.08 9.21 2.18
CA GLU A 44 -23.48 9.64 3.45
C GLU A 44 -23.50 8.51 4.48
N ASN A 45 -24.60 7.74 4.51
CA ASN A 45 -24.74 6.63 5.43
C ASN A 45 -23.82 5.45 5.03
N LEU A 46 -23.69 5.18 3.73
CA LEU A 46 -22.84 4.12 3.19
C LEU A 46 -21.34 4.49 3.16
N GLN A 47 -20.97 5.76 3.35
CA GLN A 47 -19.58 6.19 3.51
C GLN A 47 -18.85 5.46 4.65
N ARG A 48 -19.59 5.02 5.68
CA ARG A 48 -19.05 4.21 6.79
C ARG A 48 -18.35 2.94 6.34
N TYR A 49 -18.77 2.34 5.22
CA TYR A 49 -18.04 1.22 4.62
C TYR A 49 -16.61 1.61 4.26
N ARG A 50 -16.45 2.73 3.56
CA ARG A 50 -15.13 3.24 3.16
C ARG A 50 -14.31 3.58 4.39
N ASP A 51 -14.87 4.31 5.35
CA ASP A 51 -14.15 4.70 6.57
C ASP A 51 -13.66 3.49 7.37
N ARG A 52 -14.49 2.45 7.50
CA ARG A 52 -14.12 1.19 8.18
C ARG A 52 -13.04 0.42 7.42
N PHE A 53 -13.11 0.38 6.09
CA PHE A 53 -12.10 -0.26 5.26
C PHE A 53 -10.77 0.49 5.32
N ASP A 54 -10.80 1.81 5.15
CA ASP A 54 -9.61 2.67 5.13
C ASP A 54 -8.87 2.66 6.47
N LYS A 55 -9.60 2.56 7.59
CA LYS A 55 -8.99 2.37 8.91
C LYS A 55 -8.11 1.12 9.01
N LEU A 56 -8.40 0.08 8.22
CA LEU A 56 -7.66 -1.19 8.23
C LEU A 56 -6.58 -1.25 7.14
N TRP A 57 -6.87 -0.68 5.96
CA TRP A 57 -6.08 -0.90 4.76
C TRP A 57 -5.66 0.37 4.02
N GLY A 58 -6.25 1.53 4.32
CA GLY A 58 -6.04 2.77 3.59
C GLY A 58 -4.57 3.17 3.57
N ASP A 59 -3.95 3.29 4.75
CA ASP A 59 -2.53 3.63 4.85
C ASP A 59 -1.63 2.59 4.16
N ARG A 60 -1.96 1.30 4.33
CA ARG A 60 -1.15 0.23 3.74
C ARG A 60 -1.20 0.22 2.21
N ILE A 61 -2.38 0.44 1.62
CA ILE A 61 -2.56 0.55 0.17
C ILE A 61 -1.84 1.81 -0.32
N SER A 62 -2.05 2.95 0.33
CA SER A 62 -1.41 4.23 -0.04
C SER A 62 0.12 4.14 0.00
N ASN A 63 0.69 3.56 1.07
CA ASN A 63 2.13 3.46 1.20
C ASN A 63 2.72 2.42 0.24
N SER A 64 1.98 1.34 -0.03
CA SER A 64 2.36 0.39 -1.07
C SER A 64 2.31 0.99 -2.48
N LEU A 65 1.42 1.95 -2.75
CA LEU A 65 1.41 2.69 -4.02
C LEU A 65 2.65 3.57 -4.13
N ARG A 66 2.98 4.35 -3.10
CA ARG A 66 4.21 5.17 -3.08
C ARG A 66 5.47 4.34 -3.28
N ALA A 67 5.52 3.16 -2.66
CA ALA A 67 6.60 2.22 -2.89
C ALA A 67 6.68 1.81 -4.38
N LEU A 68 5.57 1.38 -4.98
CA LEU A 68 5.51 1.02 -6.40
C LEU A 68 5.98 2.17 -7.30
N ASP A 69 5.46 3.38 -7.09
CA ASP A 69 5.81 4.58 -7.86
C ASP A 69 7.31 4.92 -7.75
N SER A 70 7.94 4.65 -6.59
CA SER A 70 9.39 4.76 -6.44
C SER A 70 10.12 3.67 -7.22
N PHE A 71 9.61 2.44 -7.20
CA PHE A 71 10.24 1.30 -7.90
C PHE A 71 10.30 1.48 -9.41
N GLU A 72 9.24 2.03 -9.99
CA GLU A 72 9.16 2.30 -11.43
C GLU A 72 10.20 3.32 -11.93
N ARG A 73 10.83 4.07 -11.02
CA ARG A 73 11.85 5.09 -11.34
C ARG A 73 13.29 4.58 -11.24
N PHE A 74 13.51 3.31 -10.89
CA PHE A 74 14.83 2.67 -10.94
C PHE A 74 15.03 1.93 -12.26
N SER A 75 16.27 1.92 -12.73
CA SER A 75 16.69 1.05 -13.84
C SER A 75 16.87 -0.39 -13.37
N ASP A 76 16.81 -1.35 -14.30
CA ASP A 76 17.03 -2.78 -14.01
C ASP A 76 18.32 -3.05 -13.23
N ASN A 77 19.42 -2.35 -13.55
CA ASN A 77 20.68 -2.51 -12.83
C ASN A 77 20.58 -2.06 -11.37
N GLU A 78 19.86 -0.96 -11.12
CA GLU A 78 19.61 -0.47 -9.76
C GLU A 78 18.69 -1.43 -8.99
N LEU A 79 17.66 -1.98 -9.66
CA LEU A 79 16.77 -2.99 -9.08
C LEU A 79 17.51 -4.27 -8.72
N ASN A 80 18.45 -4.74 -9.54
CA ASN A 80 19.29 -5.90 -9.22
C ASN A 80 20.14 -5.68 -7.96
N ILE A 81 20.68 -4.47 -7.79
CA ILE A 81 21.45 -4.10 -6.59
C ILE A 81 20.54 -4.03 -5.36
N ILE A 82 19.36 -3.42 -5.50
CA ILE A 82 18.38 -3.27 -4.42
C ILE A 82 17.88 -4.64 -3.96
N THR A 83 17.45 -5.51 -4.89
CA THR A 83 16.94 -6.85 -4.59
C THR A 83 18.01 -7.81 -4.06
N GLY A 84 19.29 -7.56 -4.35
CA GLY A 84 20.42 -8.27 -3.73
C GLY A 84 20.65 -7.90 -2.25
N LEU A 85 20.03 -6.82 -1.75
CA LEU A 85 20.26 -6.27 -0.42
C LEU A 85 18.99 -6.14 0.43
N LEU A 86 17.82 -6.02 -0.21
CA LEU A 86 16.53 -5.74 0.40
C LEU A 86 15.46 -6.70 -0.15
N GLU A 87 14.60 -7.20 0.73
CA GLU A 87 13.41 -7.94 0.34
C GLU A 87 12.24 -6.98 0.05
N GLY A 88 11.19 -7.46 -0.66
CA GLY A 88 9.99 -6.67 -0.96
C GLY A 88 9.31 -6.06 0.29
N GLN A 89 9.35 -6.79 1.41
CA GLN A 89 8.81 -6.31 2.69
C GLN A 89 9.62 -5.14 3.28
N ASP A 90 10.93 -5.13 3.07
CA ASP A 90 11.83 -4.09 3.60
C ASP A 90 11.56 -2.74 2.94
N LEU A 91 11.12 -2.78 1.70
CA LEU A 91 10.81 -1.61 0.89
C LEU A 91 9.48 -1.00 1.29
N VAL A 92 8.50 -1.85 1.59
CA VAL A 92 7.24 -1.41 2.21
C VAL A 92 7.53 -0.78 3.58
N GLU A 93 8.37 -1.41 4.39
CA GLU A 93 8.82 -0.81 5.66
C GLU A 93 9.49 0.55 5.44
N MET A 94 10.43 0.66 4.49
CA MET A 94 11.10 1.92 4.16
C MET A 94 10.13 3.02 3.69
N ALA A 95 9.11 2.68 2.90
CA ALA A 95 8.05 3.61 2.49
C ALA A 95 7.14 4.04 3.66
N ASN A 96 7.01 3.20 4.70
CA ASN A 96 6.28 3.50 5.93
C ASN A 96 7.13 4.25 6.97
N GLY A 97 8.45 4.34 6.78
CA GLY A 97 9.41 4.96 7.70
C GLY A 97 10.81 4.35 7.55
N PHE A 98 11.85 5.18 7.64
CA PHE A 98 13.22 4.74 7.36
C PHE A 98 13.71 3.69 8.39
N SER A 99 13.84 2.42 7.99
CA SER A 99 14.53 1.39 8.78
C SER A 99 16.05 1.55 8.62
N PRO A 100 16.79 2.05 9.64
CA PRO A 100 18.17 2.51 9.46
C PRO A 100 19.15 1.38 9.13
N THR A 101 18.91 0.17 9.65
CA THR A 101 19.89 -0.93 9.61
C THR A 101 20.07 -1.49 8.19
N LYS A 102 19.00 -1.56 7.41
CA LYS A 102 19.05 -2.08 6.02
C LYS A 102 19.50 -0.99 5.03
N ALA A 103 19.13 0.26 5.28
CA ALA A 103 19.63 1.41 4.52
C ALA A 103 21.16 1.59 4.65
N VAL A 104 21.75 1.24 5.80
CA VAL A 104 23.20 1.30 6.03
C VAL A 104 23.97 0.38 5.08
N GLY A 105 23.48 -0.83 4.81
CA GLY A 105 24.13 -1.76 3.87
C GLY A 105 24.13 -1.23 2.43
N LEU A 106 23.01 -0.66 2.00
CA LEU A 106 22.89 -0.01 0.69
C LEU A 106 23.78 1.25 0.61
N MET A 107 23.81 2.09 1.65
CA MET A 107 24.68 3.27 1.70
C MET A 107 26.16 2.91 1.65
N ALA A 108 26.58 1.87 2.39
CA ALA A 108 27.99 1.48 2.47
C ALA A 108 28.52 0.95 1.13
N ARG A 109 27.69 0.26 0.34
CA ARG A 109 28.10 -0.35 -0.93
C ARG A 109 27.77 0.53 -2.14
N HIS A 110 26.66 1.27 -2.09
CA HIS A 110 26.11 2.06 -3.20
C HIS A 110 25.54 3.41 -2.70
N PRO A 111 26.38 4.36 -2.26
CA PRO A 111 25.93 5.60 -1.62
C PRO A 111 25.08 6.49 -2.54
N LEU A 112 25.39 6.57 -3.83
CA LEU A 112 24.58 7.31 -4.80
C LEU A 112 23.19 6.70 -4.98
N LEU A 113 23.11 5.36 -5.03
CA LEU A 113 21.84 4.66 -5.13
C LEU A 113 21.02 4.82 -3.86
N ALA A 114 21.65 4.75 -2.69
CA ALA A 114 20.98 4.99 -1.41
C ALA A 114 20.39 6.41 -1.32
N MET A 115 21.13 7.43 -1.80
CA MET A 115 20.62 8.80 -1.88
C MET A 115 19.45 8.93 -2.87
N LYS A 116 19.53 8.23 -4.01
CA LYS A 116 18.42 8.18 -4.99
C LYS A 116 17.18 7.51 -4.40
N VAL A 117 17.34 6.40 -3.69
CA VAL A 117 16.25 5.71 -2.96
C VAL A 117 15.62 6.64 -1.93
N ALA A 118 16.42 7.28 -1.09
CA ALA A 118 15.91 8.23 -0.10
C ALA A 118 15.16 9.39 -0.77
N TYR A 119 15.70 9.98 -1.84
CA TYR A 119 15.05 11.05 -2.57
C TYR A 119 13.72 10.60 -3.17
N GLN A 120 13.65 9.44 -3.81
CA GLN A 120 12.44 8.95 -4.45
C GLN A 120 11.35 8.56 -3.45
N LEU A 121 11.71 8.03 -2.28
CA LEU A 121 10.76 7.76 -1.20
C LEU A 121 10.25 9.03 -0.50
N LEU A 122 11.06 10.10 -0.44
CA LEU A 122 10.68 11.38 0.17
C LEU A 122 9.89 12.30 -0.78
N THR A 123 9.97 12.05 -2.09
CA THR A 123 9.30 12.86 -3.13
C THR A 123 8.17 12.12 -3.84
N GLY A 124 7.87 10.89 -3.41
CA GLY A 124 6.74 10.06 -3.85
C GLY A 124 5.56 10.13 -2.90
#